data_AF-A0A4Y9ZMJ7-F1
#
_entry.id   AF-A0A4Y9ZMJ7-F1
#
_cell.length_a   1.000
_cell.length_b   1.000
_cell.length_c   1.000
_cell.angle_alpha   90.00
_cell.angle_beta   90.00
_cell.angle_gamma   90.00
#
_symmetry.space_group_name_H-M   'P 1'
#
loop_
_entity.id
_entity.type
_entity.pdbx_description
1 polymer ?
#
loop_
_entity_poly.entity_id
_entity_poly.type
_entity_poly.pdbx_seq_one_letter_code
_entity_poly.pdbx_strand_id
1 'polypeptide(L)'
;MSYTLNSPTSNGIASGQSGRYFVPPEAFQSAIATHQQPPTRKDIRGDKKLAQCDIEFEAISAAYFRGQATAAEFDAAMQRVAEAGRAYDRRVADFQSRDQAGKTKLSDYFKEFYGYTDEEAEEHLRQGARSTEIRMANQARNQSRVQQRSTFGRGH
;
A
#
# COMPACT_ATOMS: atom_id res chain seq x y z
N MET A 1 -43.21 48.62 13.79
CA MET A 1 -42.32 47.72 13.02
C MET A 1 -43.21 46.72 12.30
N SER A 2 -43.12 46.68 10.98
CA SER A 2 -44.01 45.92 10.11
C SER A 2 -43.58 44.45 10.06
N TYR A 3 -44.48 43.53 10.37
CA TYR A 3 -44.31 42.11 10.08
C TYR A 3 -45.48 41.67 9.21
N THR A 4 -45.19 41.32 7.97
CA THR A 4 -46.14 40.73 7.02
C THR A 4 -45.89 39.24 6.89
N LEU A 5 -47.02 38.53 6.88
CA LEU A 5 -47.24 37.08 6.82
C LEU A 5 -46.58 36.36 5.62
N ASN A 6 -46.32 35.05 5.78
CA ASN A 6 -47.11 33.99 5.12
C ASN A 6 -46.62 32.57 5.53
N SER A 7 -47.50 31.84 6.24
CA SER A 7 -47.64 30.37 6.27
C SER A 7 -48.07 29.84 4.86
N PRO A 8 -48.15 28.52 4.49
CA PRO A 8 -48.63 27.41 5.34
C PRO A 8 -48.22 25.93 5.04
N THR A 9 -48.63 25.05 5.97
CA THR A 9 -49.09 23.64 5.85
C THR A 9 -48.14 22.55 5.34
N SER A 10 -47.74 21.59 6.19
CA SER A 10 -48.47 20.38 6.60
C SER A 10 -48.52 19.31 5.50
N ASN A 11 -47.79 18.20 5.75
CA ASN A 11 -48.17 16.79 5.57
C ASN A 11 -46.98 16.02 6.15
N GLY A 12 -46.99 15.63 7.41
CA GLY A 12 -47.72 14.44 7.84
C GLY A 12 -46.97 13.20 7.37
N ILE A 13 -46.13 12.60 8.23
CA ILE A 13 -45.91 11.15 8.24
C ILE A 13 -45.66 10.75 9.71
N ALA A 14 -46.57 9.92 10.19
CA ALA A 14 -46.55 9.29 11.49
C ALA A 14 -45.48 8.18 11.58
N SER A 15 -45.18 7.82 12.83
CA SER A 15 -44.49 6.60 13.25
C SER A 15 -44.70 5.39 12.34
N GLY A 16 -43.60 4.71 11.99
CA GLY A 16 -43.69 3.33 11.51
C GLY A 16 -42.47 2.84 10.75
N GLN A 17 -41.72 1.96 11.41
CA GLN A 17 -40.94 0.86 10.83
C GLN A 17 -39.55 1.11 10.20
N SER A 18 -38.64 0.26 10.69
CA SER A 18 -37.39 -0.19 10.06
C SER A 18 -36.23 0.79 10.07
N GLY A 19 -35.45 0.75 11.15
CA GLY A 19 -34.12 1.34 11.26
C GLY A 19 -33.16 0.71 10.26
N ARG A 20 -33.25 1.13 9.00
CA ARG A 20 -32.16 1.02 8.04
C ARG A 20 -31.49 2.39 8.02
N TYR A 21 -30.28 2.44 8.56
CA TYR A 21 -29.40 3.61 8.41
C TYR A 21 -29.29 3.89 6.91
N PHE A 22 -29.95 4.96 6.46
CA PHE A 22 -29.80 5.46 5.10
C PHE A 22 -28.46 6.20 5.08
N VAL A 23 -27.39 5.45 4.86
CA VAL A 23 -26.08 6.03 4.59
C VAL A 23 -26.16 6.64 3.18
N PRO A 24 -25.94 7.95 3.02
CA PRO A 24 -25.97 8.59 1.72
C PRO A 24 -25.01 7.87 0.75
N PRO A 25 -25.40 7.65 -0.52
CA PRO A 25 -24.53 6.99 -1.52
C PRO A 25 -23.16 7.64 -1.65
N GLU A 26 -23.10 8.95 -1.42
CA GLU A 26 -21.90 9.78 -1.42
C GLU A 26 -20.88 9.37 -0.36
N ALA A 27 -21.32 8.84 0.79
CA ALA A 27 -20.43 8.36 1.84
C ALA A 27 -19.75 7.03 1.46
N PHE A 28 -20.45 6.16 0.72
CA PHE A 28 -19.84 4.94 0.16
C PHE A 28 -18.89 5.26 -0.98
N GLN A 29 -19.28 6.17 -1.89
CA GLN A 29 -18.41 6.57 -2.98
C GLN A 29 -17.15 7.28 -2.48
N SER A 30 -17.24 8.08 -1.41
CA SER A 30 -16.07 8.71 -0.79
C SER A 30 -15.14 7.70 -0.12
N ALA A 31 -15.69 6.71 0.61
CA ALA A 31 -14.90 5.64 1.21
C ALA A 31 -14.25 4.74 0.14
N ILE A 32 -14.98 4.38 -0.90
CA ILE A 32 -14.49 3.60 -2.04
C ILE A 32 -13.42 4.39 -2.80
N ALA A 33 -13.63 5.69 -3.07
CA ALA A 33 -12.64 6.54 -3.73
C ALA A 33 -11.36 6.71 -2.91
N THR A 34 -11.46 6.73 -1.57
CA THR A 34 -10.29 6.78 -0.68
C THR A 34 -9.50 5.45 -0.72
N HIS A 35 -10.19 4.32 -0.89
CA HIS A 35 -9.56 2.99 -1.01
C HIS A 35 -9.19 2.58 -2.44
N GLN A 36 -9.73 3.27 -3.45
CA GLN A 36 -9.45 3.08 -4.87
C GLN A 36 -8.57 4.18 -5.45
N GLN A 37 -7.98 5.05 -4.63
CA GLN A 37 -6.79 5.74 -5.10
C GLN A 37 -5.85 4.61 -5.56
N PRO A 38 -5.49 4.54 -6.86
CA PRO A 38 -4.34 3.74 -7.23
C PRO A 38 -3.25 4.22 -6.28
N PRO A 39 -2.39 3.34 -5.75
CA PRO A 39 -1.20 3.85 -5.11
C PRO A 39 -0.65 4.84 -6.12
N THR A 40 -0.71 6.14 -5.79
CA THR A 40 0.30 7.07 -6.26
C THR A 40 1.54 6.25 -6.07
N ARG A 41 2.28 6.01 -7.16
CA ARG A 41 3.59 5.39 -7.08
C ARG A 41 4.38 6.33 -6.16
N LYS A 42 4.16 6.22 -4.85
CA LYS A 42 5.12 6.47 -3.81
C LYS A 42 6.21 5.59 -4.33
N ASP A 43 7.22 6.26 -4.90
CA ASP A 43 8.45 5.66 -5.36
C ASP A 43 8.63 4.42 -4.52
N ILE A 44 8.52 3.24 -5.15
CA ILE A 44 8.94 2.03 -4.48
C ILE A 44 10.42 2.31 -4.32
N ARG A 45 10.78 2.87 -3.17
CA ARG A 45 12.10 3.45 -2.90
C ARG A 45 13.14 2.33 -2.74
N GLY A 46 12.73 1.10 -3.10
CA GLY A 46 13.60 -0.03 -3.33
C GLY A 46 14.78 0.37 -4.19
N ASP A 47 15.84 -0.42 -4.09
CA ASP A 47 17.19 -0.05 -4.49
C ASP A 47 17.23 0.86 -5.73
N LYS A 48 17.34 2.18 -5.48
CA LYS A 48 17.22 3.21 -6.51
C LYS A 48 18.21 2.99 -7.65
N LYS A 49 19.33 2.33 -7.35
CA LYS A 49 20.34 1.96 -8.34
C LYS A 49 19.82 0.92 -9.32
N LEU A 50 19.11 -0.10 -8.85
CA LEU A 50 18.53 -1.12 -9.74
C LEU A 50 17.39 -0.53 -10.58
N ALA A 51 16.50 0.26 -9.97
CA ALA A 51 15.44 0.94 -10.71
C ALA A 51 15.99 1.88 -11.79
N GLN A 52 17.08 2.59 -11.50
CA GLN A 52 17.77 3.44 -12.47
C GLN A 52 18.42 2.62 -13.59
N CYS A 53 19.04 1.48 -13.25
CA CYS A 53 19.60 0.56 -14.24
C CYS A 53 18.55 0.00 -15.20
N ASP A 54 17.34 -0.31 -14.72
CA ASP A 54 16.24 -0.79 -15.57
C ASP A 54 15.80 0.29 -16.58
N ILE A 55 15.64 1.54 -16.12
CA ILE A 55 15.28 2.67 -16.99
C ILE A 55 16.37 2.92 -18.04
N GLU A 56 17.64 2.89 -17.62
CA GLU A 56 18.78 3.06 -18.53
C GLU A 56 18.89 1.93 -19.54
N PHE A 57 18.63 0.69 -19.12
CA PHE A 57 18.62 -0.48 -19.99
C PHE A 57 17.50 -0.41 -21.04
N GLU A 58 16.29 -0.03 -20.66
CA GLU A 58 15.19 0.17 -21.61
C GLU A 58 15.53 1.25 -22.64
N ALA A 59 16.05 2.39 -22.17
CA ALA A 59 16.42 3.51 -23.04
C ALA A 59 17.52 3.13 -24.05
N ILE A 60 18.61 2.48 -23.59
CA ILE A 60 19.71 2.11 -24.48
C ILE A 60 19.33 0.97 -25.44
N SER A 61 18.49 0.03 -24.99
CA SER A 61 17.94 -1.02 -25.86
C SER A 61 17.12 -0.41 -26.99
N ALA A 62 16.22 0.51 -26.67
CA ALA A 62 15.41 1.20 -27.67
C ALA A 62 16.28 2.01 -28.65
N ALA A 63 17.31 2.70 -28.16
CA ALA A 63 18.24 3.44 -29.00
C ALA A 63 19.05 2.51 -29.93
N TYR A 64 19.54 1.38 -29.42
CA TYR A 64 20.28 0.40 -30.20
C TYR A 64 19.44 -0.20 -31.34
N PHE A 65 18.22 -0.67 -31.04
CA PHE A 65 17.34 -1.25 -32.06
C PHE A 65 16.83 -0.23 -33.10
N ARG A 66 16.88 1.07 -32.78
CA ARG A 66 16.59 2.16 -33.72
C ARG A 66 17.82 2.62 -34.51
N GLY A 67 18.98 2.00 -34.30
CA GLY A 67 20.25 2.41 -34.91
C GLY A 67 20.78 3.74 -34.40
N GLN A 68 20.29 4.21 -33.24
CA GLN A 68 20.68 5.47 -32.60
C GLN A 68 21.78 5.30 -31.54
N ALA A 69 22.09 4.05 -31.17
CA ALA A 69 23.22 3.70 -30.31
C ALA A 69 24.09 2.65 -31.01
N THR A 70 25.39 2.70 -30.74
CA THR A 70 26.36 1.71 -31.20
C THR A 70 26.29 0.43 -30.37
N ALA A 71 26.80 -0.67 -30.91
CA ALA A 71 26.94 -1.92 -30.16
C ALA A 71 27.82 -1.74 -28.91
N ALA A 72 28.89 -0.94 -29.00
CA ALA A 72 29.77 -0.66 -27.86
C ALA A 72 29.04 0.09 -26.73
N GLU A 73 28.18 1.05 -27.05
CA GLU A 73 27.39 1.78 -26.04
C GLU A 73 26.35 0.86 -25.37
N PHE A 74 25.73 -0.02 -26.15
CA PHE A 74 24.81 -1.03 -25.64
C PHE A 74 25.51 -2.04 -24.72
N ASP A 75 26.65 -2.58 -25.15
CA ASP A 75 27.46 -3.53 -24.36
C ASP A 75 27.97 -2.90 -23.05
N ALA A 76 28.40 -1.64 -23.10
CA ALA A 76 28.83 -0.91 -21.91
C ALA A 76 27.68 -0.73 -20.92
N ALA A 77 26.46 -0.43 -21.40
CA ALA A 77 25.29 -0.34 -20.54
C ALA A 77 24.93 -1.71 -19.93
N MET A 78 24.99 -2.79 -20.71
CA MET A 78 24.80 -4.15 -20.22
C MET A 78 25.78 -4.53 -19.12
N GLN A 79 27.05 -4.15 -19.27
CA GLN A 79 28.07 -4.37 -18.25
C GLN A 79 27.74 -3.62 -16.94
N ARG A 80 27.30 -2.36 -17.02
CA ARG A 80 26.89 -1.59 -15.83
C ARG A 80 25.72 -2.24 -15.10
N VAL A 81 24.71 -2.72 -15.83
CA VAL A 81 23.56 -3.44 -15.24
C VAL A 81 24.04 -4.72 -14.54
N ALA A 82 24.90 -5.51 -15.19
CA ALA A 82 25.46 -6.72 -14.59
C ALA A 82 26.29 -6.44 -13.33
N GLU A 83 27.06 -5.35 -13.32
CA GLU A 83 27.82 -4.91 -12.14
C GLU A 83 26.92 -4.44 -11.00
N ALA A 84 25.85 -3.70 -11.31
CA ALA A 84 24.86 -3.28 -10.33
C ALA A 84 24.17 -4.50 -9.68
N GLY A 85 23.80 -5.51 -10.49
CA GLY A 85 23.27 -6.78 -10.00
C GLY A 85 24.24 -7.49 -9.04
N ARG A 86 25.50 -7.66 -9.45
CA ARG A 86 26.54 -8.25 -8.58
C ARG A 86 26.79 -7.45 -7.29
N ALA A 87 26.62 -6.13 -7.32
CA ALA A 87 26.74 -5.28 -6.13
C ALA A 87 25.52 -5.42 -5.20
N TYR A 88 24.32 -5.62 -5.76
CA TYR A 88 23.13 -5.96 -5.00
C TYR A 88 23.27 -7.32 -4.32
N ASP A 89 23.69 -8.36 -5.05
CA ASP A 89 23.86 -9.71 -4.50
C ASP A 89 24.84 -9.72 -3.32
N ARG A 90 25.95 -8.97 -3.43
CA ARG A 90 26.92 -8.81 -2.35
C ARG A 90 26.30 -8.16 -1.10
N ARG A 91 25.46 -7.13 -1.27
CA ARG A 91 24.75 -6.49 -0.16
C ARG A 91 23.76 -7.45 0.50
N VAL A 92 23.01 -8.23 -0.29
CA VAL A 92 22.09 -9.24 0.23
C VAL A 92 22.84 -10.30 1.04
N ALA A 93 23.94 -10.82 0.50
CA ALA A 93 24.75 -11.82 1.20
C ALA A 93 25.34 -11.29 2.51
N ASP A 94 25.84 -10.05 2.51
CA ASP A 94 26.35 -9.39 3.71
C ASP A 94 25.24 -9.17 4.76
N PHE A 95 24.07 -8.69 4.34
CA PHE A 95 22.92 -8.52 5.22
C PHE A 95 22.50 -9.85 5.84
N GLN A 96 22.38 -10.92 5.04
CA GLN A 96 22.03 -12.26 5.53
C GLN A 96 23.06 -12.80 6.53
N SER A 97 24.35 -12.57 6.29
CA SER A 97 25.42 -12.95 7.22
C SER A 97 25.30 -12.22 8.55
N ARG A 98 25.03 -10.89 8.53
CA ARG A 98 24.79 -10.11 9.75
C ARG A 98 23.52 -10.56 10.48
N ASP A 99 22.46 -10.89 9.74
CA ASP A 99 21.19 -11.37 10.28
C ASP A 99 21.33 -12.71 10.98
N GLN A 100 22.01 -13.66 10.36
CA GLN A 100 22.34 -14.95 10.96
C GLN A 100 23.21 -14.81 12.22
N ALA A 101 24.06 -13.79 12.27
CA ALA A 101 24.85 -13.45 13.45
C ALA A 101 24.07 -12.68 14.52
N GLY A 102 22.78 -12.39 14.32
CA GLY A 102 21.94 -11.60 15.23
C GLY A 102 22.35 -10.12 15.33
N LYS A 103 23.02 -9.59 14.30
CA LYS A 103 23.58 -8.23 14.27
C LYS A 103 22.72 -7.23 13.51
N THR A 104 21.58 -7.65 12.97
CA THR A 104 20.63 -6.78 12.27
C THR A 104 19.35 -6.63 13.09
N LYS A 105 18.70 -5.50 12.89
CA LYS A 105 17.29 -5.27 13.25
C LYS A 105 16.45 -5.30 11.99
N LEU A 106 15.16 -5.56 12.14
CA LEU A 106 14.23 -5.53 11.02
C LEU A 106 14.19 -4.15 10.32
N SER A 107 14.41 -3.06 11.06
CA SER A 107 14.50 -1.71 10.48
C SER A 107 15.73 -1.54 9.56
N ASP A 108 16.84 -2.23 9.81
CA ASP A 108 18.06 -2.14 9.00
C ASP A 108 17.81 -2.59 7.56
N TYR A 109 16.91 -3.56 7.34
CA TYR A 109 16.51 -4.00 6.00
C TYR A 109 15.91 -2.85 5.17
N PHE A 110 15.02 -2.06 5.76
CA PHE A 110 14.40 -0.94 5.06
C PHE A 110 15.38 0.19 4.78
N LYS A 111 16.33 0.41 5.70
CA LYS A 111 17.39 1.40 5.51
C LYS A 111 18.32 0.98 4.36
N GLU A 112 18.72 -0.29 4.34
CA GLU A 112 19.71 -0.81 3.39
C GLU A 112 19.14 -1.02 1.97
N PHE A 113 17.92 -1.53 1.85
CA PHE A 113 17.33 -1.87 0.54
C PHE A 113 16.33 -0.84 0.02
N TYR A 114 15.78 0.01 0.88
CA TYR A 114 14.79 1.02 0.50
C TYR A 114 15.26 2.46 0.76
N GLY A 115 16.47 2.64 1.29
CA GLY A 115 17.05 3.95 1.56
C GLY A 115 16.21 4.78 2.54
N TYR A 116 15.56 4.12 3.50
CA TYR A 116 14.79 4.77 4.55
C TYR A 116 15.72 5.43 5.58
N THR A 117 15.28 6.53 6.17
CA THR A 117 15.87 7.02 7.42
C THR A 117 15.52 6.10 8.59
N ASP A 118 16.16 6.32 9.74
CA ASP A 118 15.79 5.63 10.98
C ASP A 118 14.30 5.82 11.30
N GLU A 119 13.81 7.06 11.25
CA GLU A 119 12.43 7.40 11.57
C GLU A 119 11.45 6.77 10.59
N GLU A 120 11.78 6.78 9.30
CA GLU A 120 10.96 6.19 8.24
C GLU A 120 10.85 4.67 8.41
N ALA A 121 11.96 3.99 8.71
CA ALA A 121 11.99 2.54 8.94
C ALA A 121 11.14 2.16 10.17
N GLU A 122 11.32 2.86 11.28
CA GLU A 122 10.56 2.57 12.50
C GLU A 122 9.07 2.89 12.35
N GLU A 123 8.71 3.97 11.65
CA GLU A 123 7.30 4.26 11.39
C GLU A 123 6.67 3.23 10.45
N HIS A 124 7.40 2.75 9.44
CA HIS A 124 6.94 1.68 8.56
C HIS A 124 6.61 0.40 9.35
N LEU A 125 7.51 0.01 10.27
CA LEU A 125 7.28 -1.13 11.16
C LEU A 125 6.06 -0.93 12.06
N ARG A 126 5.90 0.27 12.64
CA ARG A 126 4.76 0.60 13.50
C ARG A 126 3.43 0.55 12.73
N GLN A 127 3.41 0.99 11.48
CA GLN A 127 2.22 0.91 10.61
C GLN A 127 1.88 -0.54 10.24
N GLY A 128 2.90 -1.36 9.96
CA GLY A 128 2.72 -2.80 9.73
C GLY A 128 2.13 -3.53 10.95
N ALA A 129 2.62 -3.22 12.15
CA ALA A 129 2.10 -3.78 13.40
C ALA A 129 0.62 -3.40 13.62
N ARG A 130 0.29 -2.11 13.54
CA ARG A 130 -1.10 -1.62 13.64
C ARG A 130 -2.04 -2.28 12.64
N SER A 131 -1.59 -2.44 11.40
CA SER A 131 -2.39 -3.10 10.35
C SER A 131 -2.66 -4.58 10.66
N THR A 132 -1.67 -5.26 11.23
CA THR A 132 -1.79 -6.67 11.65
C THR A 132 -2.78 -6.81 12.79
N GLU A 133 -2.71 -5.93 13.80
CA GLU A 133 -3.65 -5.90 14.92
C GLU A 133 -5.10 -5.70 14.46
N ILE A 134 -5.33 -4.72 13.59
CA ILE A 134 -6.67 -4.45 13.02
C ILE A 134 -7.18 -5.68 12.27
N ARG A 135 -6.33 -6.32 11.45
CA ARG A 135 -6.69 -7.52 10.71
C ARG A 135 -7.07 -8.66 11.65
N MET A 136 -6.29 -8.91 12.70
CA MET A 136 -6.57 -9.94 13.70
C MET A 136 -7.86 -9.66 14.45
N ALA A 137 -8.10 -8.42 14.88
CA ALA A 137 -9.35 -8.03 15.55
C ALA A 137 -10.57 -8.25 14.65
N ASN A 138 -10.48 -7.92 13.36
CA ASN A 138 -11.55 -8.15 12.41
C ASN A 138 -11.78 -9.65 12.16
N GLN A 139 -10.72 -10.44 12.06
CA GLN A 139 -10.82 -11.90 11.93
C GLN A 139 -11.50 -12.52 13.15
N ALA A 140 -11.12 -12.11 14.37
CA ALA A 140 -11.74 -12.59 15.60
C ALA A 140 -13.23 -12.25 15.65
N ARG A 141 -13.62 -11.01 15.32
CA ARG A 141 -15.03 -10.59 15.24
C ARG A 141 -15.81 -11.43 14.23
N ASN A 142 -15.24 -11.71 13.07
CA ASN A 142 -15.87 -12.54 12.05
C ASN A 142 -16.05 -13.98 12.53
N GLN A 143 -15.05 -14.57 13.18
CA GLN A 143 -15.13 -15.91 13.75
C GLN A 143 -16.21 -15.99 14.84
N SER A 144 -16.28 -15.02 15.76
CA SER A 144 -17.33 -14.96 16.78
C SER A 144 -18.73 -14.84 16.17
N ARG A 145 -18.92 -14.06 15.10
CA ARG A 145 -20.20 -13.95 14.40
C ARG A 145 -20.63 -15.25 13.72
N VAL A 146 -19.68 -16.00 13.15
CA VAL A 146 -19.94 -17.31 12.55
C VAL A 146 -20.36 -18.32 13.62
N GLN A 147 -19.66 -18.35 14.76
CA GLN A 147 -19.98 -19.24 15.89
C GLN A 147 -21.34 -18.90 16.54
N GLN A 148 -21.67 -17.62 16.69
CA GLN A 148 -22.99 -17.22 17.18
C GLN A 148 -24.09 -17.69 16.22
N ARG A 149 -23.92 -17.51 14.91
CA ARG A 149 -24.90 -17.97 13.90
C ARG A 149 -25.07 -19.49 13.86
N SER A 150 -24.02 -20.27 14.08
CA SER A 150 -24.13 -21.73 14.14
C SER A 150 -24.84 -22.22 15.41
N THR A 151 -24.79 -21.45 16.50
CA THR A 151 -25.42 -21.83 17.77
C THR A 151 -26.93 -21.57 17.75
N PHE A 152 -27.38 -20.50 17.10
CA PHE A 152 -28.81 -20.19 16.92
C PHE A 152 -29.52 -21.04 15.84
N GLY A 153 -28.80 -21.91 15.12
CA GLY A 153 -29.36 -22.83 14.11
C GLY A 153 -29.61 -24.25 14.59
N ARG A 154 -29.25 -24.60 15.84
CA ARG A 154 -29.52 -25.92 16.45
C ARG A 154 -30.64 -25.78 17.48
N GLY A 155 -31.84 -25.53 16.98
CA GLY A 155 -33.07 -25.55 17.76
C GLY A 155 -34.22 -25.88 16.84
N HIS A 156 -34.27 -27.15 16.41
CA HIS A 156 -35.46 -27.78 15.84
C HIS A 156 -36.02 -28.75 16.87
#